data_AF-A0A0B8QPE3-F1
#
_entry.id   AF-A0A0B8QPE3-F1
#
_cell.length_a   1.000
_cell.length_b   1.000
_cell.length_c   1.000
_cell.angle_alpha   90.00
_cell.angle_beta   90.00
_cell.angle_gamma   90.00
#
_symmetry.space_group_name_H-M   'P 1'
#
loop_
_entity.id
_entity.type
_entity.pdbx_description
1 polymer ?
#
loop_
_entity_poly.entity_id
_entity_poly.type
_entity_poly.pdbx_seq_one_letter_code
_entity_poly.pdbx_strand_id
1 'polypeptide(L)'
;MTVCNMAIELGAKAGLIAPDQTTFDYIRGRKFAPQGEDWNEAVEYWSSLKTDEDAQFDAVVTLDAADIKPQVTWGTNPGQVISVDTPIPAPESFADPVEKASAEKALAYMGLEAGTSLQDYKVDKVFVGSCTNSRIEDMRAAAEIAKGRKVAEHVQALIVPGSEQVKAQAESEGLDKIFVEAGFEWRLPGCSMCLAMNNDRLGPKERCASTSNRNFEGRQGREGRTHLVSPAMAAAAAIAGHFVDIREFEQ
;
A
#
# COMPACT_ATOMS: atom_id res chain seq x y z
N MET A 1 2.65 7.20 8.97
CA MET A 1 3.89 7.12 8.16
C MET A 1 3.64 6.98 6.66
N THR A 2 2.67 6.17 6.21
CA THR A 2 2.35 5.97 4.77
C THR A 2 2.26 7.27 3.97
N VAL A 3 1.51 8.27 4.47
CA VAL A 3 1.35 9.57 3.80
C VAL A 3 2.70 10.29 3.61
N CYS A 4 3.50 10.45 4.68
CA CYS A 4 4.82 11.07 4.58
C CYS A 4 5.76 10.31 3.63
N ASN A 5 5.68 8.97 3.59
CA ASN A 5 6.47 8.16 2.69
C ASN A 5 6.14 8.45 1.22
N MET A 6 4.86 8.70 0.93
CA MET A 6 4.36 8.99 -0.42
C MET A 6 4.50 10.46 -0.85
N ALA A 7 5.02 11.33 0.01
CA ALA A 7 5.16 12.75 -0.32
C ALA A 7 6.08 12.99 -1.53
N ILE A 8 7.12 12.17 -1.70
CA ILE A 8 8.03 12.29 -2.85
C ILE A 8 7.38 11.87 -4.17
N GLU A 9 6.41 10.94 -4.14
CA GLU A 9 5.61 10.58 -5.31
C GLU A 9 4.70 11.74 -5.78
N LEU A 10 4.36 12.68 -4.90
CA LEU A 10 3.70 13.95 -5.23
C LEU A 10 4.70 15.06 -5.65
N GLY A 11 6.00 14.74 -5.73
CA GLY A 11 7.06 15.70 -6.03
C GLY A 11 7.46 16.60 -4.86
N ALA A 12 6.93 16.35 -3.65
CA ALA A 12 7.26 17.16 -2.48
C ALA A 12 8.67 16.85 -1.96
N LYS A 13 9.35 17.88 -1.43
CA LYS A 13 10.66 17.73 -0.78
C LYS A 13 10.58 16.98 0.56
N ALA A 14 9.47 17.14 1.28
CA ALA A 14 9.20 16.50 2.55
C ALA A 14 7.69 16.37 2.77
N GLY A 15 7.29 15.36 3.54
CA GLY A 15 5.95 15.25 4.12
C GLY A 15 6.06 15.26 5.64
N LEU A 16 5.36 16.19 6.29
CA LEU A 16 5.45 16.42 7.73
C LEU A 16 4.07 16.21 8.36
N ILE A 17 4.05 15.56 9.52
CA ILE A 17 2.90 15.46 10.40
C ILE A 17 3.37 15.92 11.78
N ALA A 18 2.68 16.87 12.38
CA ALA A 18 3.02 17.35 13.72
C ALA A 18 2.90 16.20 14.72
N PRO A 19 3.85 16.06 15.66
CA PRO A 19 3.79 15.04 16.68
C PRO A 19 2.63 15.31 17.65
N ASP A 20 2.01 14.24 18.09
CA ASP A 20 0.88 14.23 19.00
C ASP A 20 1.03 13.09 20.02
N GLN A 21 0.01 12.87 20.85
CA GLN A 21 0.02 11.79 21.83
C GLN A 21 0.21 10.41 21.19
N THR A 22 -0.37 10.17 20.01
CA THR A 22 -0.19 8.92 19.25
C THR A 22 1.29 8.70 18.91
N THR A 23 1.97 9.76 18.50
CA THR A 23 3.41 9.74 18.20
C THR A 23 4.22 9.44 19.45
N PHE A 24 3.90 10.07 20.58
CA PHE A 24 4.59 9.84 21.86
C PHE A 24 4.40 8.41 22.35
N ASP A 25 3.18 7.90 22.31
CA ASP A 25 2.88 6.52 22.72
C ASP A 25 3.56 5.50 21.81
N TYR A 26 3.63 5.79 20.50
CA TYR A 26 4.38 4.96 19.57
C TYR A 26 5.88 4.90 19.92
N ILE A 27 6.50 6.01 20.32
CA ILE A 27 7.95 6.06 20.62
C ILE A 27 8.27 5.49 22.01
N ARG A 28 7.39 5.70 23.00
CA ARG A 28 7.64 5.38 24.41
C ARG A 28 8.09 3.92 24.59
N GLY A 29 9.15 3.72 25.37
CA GLY A 29 9.65 2.39 25.72
C GLY A 29 10.40 1.66 24.59
N ARG A 30 10.58 2.26 23.41
CA ARG A 30 11.44 1.69 22.37
C ARG A 30 12.92 1.75 22.78
N LYS A 31 13.73 0.83 22.23
CA LYS A 31 15.15 0.63 22.56
C LYS A 31 16.00 1.91 22.63
N PHE A 32 15.69 2.90 21.78
CA PHE A 32 16.44 4.16 21.67
C PHE A 32 15.60 5.39 22.01
N ALA A 33 14.41 5.20 22.58
CA ALA A 33 13.62 6.31 23.10
C ALA A 33 14.29 6.88 24.36
N PRO A 34 14.17 8.20 24.59
CA PRO A 34 14.60 8.79 25.86
C PRO A 34 13.85 8.15 27.04
N GLN A 35 14.43 8.20 28.23
CA GLN A 35 13.89 7.55 29.43
C GLN A 35 13.93 8.51 30.62
N GLY A 36 13.08 8.29 31.63
CA GLY A 36 13.08 9.10 32.84
C GLY A 36 12.82 10.58 32.54
N GLU A 37 13.65 11.47 33.09
CA GLU A 37 13.50 12.92 32.87
C GLU A 37 13.76 13.33 31.43
N ASP A 38 14.71 12.70 30.72
CA ASP A 38 14.97 12.99 29.31
C ASP A 38 13.71 12.72 28.45
N TRP A 39 12.86 11.77 28.86
CA TRP A 39 11.59 11.52 28.18
C TRP A 39 10.62 12.68 28.37
N ASN A 40 10.52 13.21 29.59
CA ASN A 40 9.63 14.33 29.89
C ASN A 40 10.05 15.58 29.12
N GLU A 41 11.34 15.90 29.12
CA GLU A 41 11.91 17.03 28.36
C GLU A 41 11.71 16.86 26.85
N ALA A 42 11.91 15.65 26.33
CA ALA A 42 11.70 15.37 24.91
C ALA A 42 10.22 15.55 24.50
N VAL A 43 9.27 15.06 25.31
CA VAL A 43 7.84 15.24 25.05
C VAL A 43 7.44 16.71 25.11
N GLU A 44 7.96 17.47 26.07
CA GLU A 44 7.74 18.93 26.15
C GLU A 44 8.23 19.62 24.88
N TYR A 45 9.46 19.34 24.46
CA TYR A 45 10.03 19.88 23.22
C TYR A 45 9.21 19.46 22.00
N TRP A 46 8.91 18.18 21.81
CA TRP A 46 8.15 17.70 20.65
C TRP A 46 6.75 18.31 20.59
N SER A 47 6.10 18.52 21.74
CA SER A 47 4.78 19.16 21.82
C SER A 47 4.79 20.62 21.31
N SER A 48 5.96 21.26 21.26
CA SER A 48 6.14 22.59 20.66
C SER A 48 6.26 22.57 19.13
N LEU A 49 6.51 21.41 18.51
CA LEU A 49 6.77 21.27 17.06
C LEU A 49 5.46 21.23 16.25
N LYS A 50 4.69 22.31 16.30
CA LYS A 50 3.43 22.46 15.55
C LYS A 50 3.41 23.75 14.75
N THR A 51 2.48 23.83 13.81
CA THR A 51 2.24 25.03 13.00
C THR A 51 1.80 26.20 13.89
N ASP A 52 2.40 27.37 13.68
CA ASP A 52 1.99 28.63 14.32
C ASP A 52 0.62 29.09 13.81
N GLU A 53 -0.16 29.79 14.65
CA GLU A 53 -1.54 30.21 14.30
C GLU A 53 -1.62 31.16 13.09
N ASP A 54 -0.56 31.93 12.84
CA ASP A 54 -0.45 32.90 11.74
C ASP A 54 0.36 32.38 10.55
N ALA A 55 0.67 31.07 10.52
CA ALA A 55 1.38 30.45 9.41
C ALA A 55 0.59 30.59 8.09
N GLN A 56 1.30 31.00 7.03
CA GLN A 56 0.73 31.12 5.69
C GLN A 56 1.21 29.96 4.81
N PHE A 57 0.29 29.42 4.01
CA PHE A 57 0.56 28.35 3.05
C PHE A 57 0.25 28.85 1.64
N ASP A 58 1.10 28.52 0.67
CA ASP A 58 0.86 28.85 -0.75
C ASP A 58 -0.44 28.24 -1.28
N ALA A 59 -0.81 27.07 -0.76
CA ALA A 59 -2.07 26.39 -1.03
C ALA A 59 -2.52 25.56 0.17
N VAL A 60 -3.84 25.50 0.39
CA VAL A 60 -4.47 24.61 1.37
C VAL A 60 -5.45 23.71 0.63
N VAL A 61 -5.24 22.40 0.72
CA VAL A 61 -6.13 21.39 0.14
C VAL A 61 -6.81 20.65 1.29
N THR A 62 -8.14 20.73 1.33
CA THR A 62 -8.96 20.01 2.32
C THR A 62 -9.55 18.77 1.65
N LEU A 63 -9.33 17.61 2.25
CA LEU A 63 -9.86 16.32 1.80
C LEU A 63 -10.73 15.75 2.91
N ASP A 64 -11.98 15.39 2.61
CA ASP A 64 -12.81 14.64 3.54
C ASP A 64 -12.47 13.15 3.46
N ALA A 65 -12.05 12.57 4.57
CA ALA A 65 -11.71 11.15 4.63
C ALA A 65 -12.92 10.24 4.35
N ALA A 66 -14.14 10.71 4.65
CA ALA A 66 -15.37 9.95 4.41
C ALA A 66 -15.66 9.73 2.92
N ASP A 67 -15.14 10.61 2.05
CA ASP A 67 -15.31 10.51 0.59
C ASP A 67 -14.33 9.50 -0.05
N ILE A 68 -13.31 9.06 0.68
CA ILE A 68 -12.26 8.17 0.17
C ILE A 68 -12.76 6.73 0.20
N LYS A 69 -13.25 6.25 -0.94
CA LYS A 69 -13.54 4.83 -1.20
C LYS A 69 -12.26 4.00 -1.35
N PRO A 70 -12.32 2.66 -1.25
CA PRO A 70 -11.18 1.80 -1.55
C PRO A 70 -10.60 2.10 -2.95
N GLN A 71 -9.30 2.40 -2.99
CA GLN A 71 -8.59 2.83 -4.19
C GLN A 71 -7.71 1.71 -4.76
N VAL A 72 -7.49 1.77 -6.08
CA VAL A 72 -6.56 0.91 -6.81
C VAL A 72 -5.94 1.69 -7.96
N THR A 73 -4.62 1.54 -8.19
CA THR A 73 -4.03 2.13 -9.40
C THR A 73 -4.43 1.32 -10.62
N TRP A 74 -4.85 1.98 -11.70
CA TRP A 74 -5.16 1.31 -12.97
C TRP A 74 -3.98 1.37 -13.94
N GLY A 75 -3.14 2.40 -13.83
CA GLY A 75 -2.05 2.66 -14.78
C GLY A 75 -0.66 2.26 -14.28
N THR A 76 0.38 2.93 -14.78
CA THR A 76 1.80 2.61 -14.56
C THR A 76 2.53 3.60 -13.67
N ASN A 77 1.80 4.50 -13.00
CA ASN A 77 2.36 5.36 -11.97
C ASN A 77 1.36 5.57 -10.81
N PRO A 78 1.83 6.01 -9.62
CA PRO A 78 0.96 6.15 -8.44
C PRO A 78 -0.18 7.17 -8.58
N GLY A 79 -0.10 8.12 -9.52
CA GLY A 79 -1.14 9.11 -9.77
C GLY A 79 -2.30 8.60 -10.62
N GLN A 80 -2.14 7.47 -11.32
CA GLN A 80 -3.18 6.83 -12.13
C GLN A 80 -4.02 5.90 -11.24
N VAL A 81 -4.85 6.50 -10.40
CA VAL A 81 -5.67 5.84 -9.36
C VAL A 81 -7.15 6.10 -9.55
N ILE A 82 -7.97 5.11 -9.22
CA ILE A 82 -9.43 5.19 -9.19
C ILE A 82 -9.97 4.42 -7.99
N SER A 83 -11.20 4.75 -7.58
CA SER A 83 -11.97 3.87 -6.70
C SER A 83 -12.20 2.53 -7.38
N VAL A 84 -12.22 1.44 -6.61
CA VAL A 84 -12.36 0.07 -7.14
C VAL A 84 -13.70 -0.18 -7.85
N ASP A 85 -14.72 0.64 -7.55
CA ASP A 85 -16.05 0.63 -8.17
C ASP A 85 -16.16 1.57 -9.39
N THR A 86 -15.10 2.31 -9.74
CA THR A 86 -15.08 3.23 -10.88
C THR A 86 -14.55 2.52 -12.12
N PRO A 87 -15.17 2.72 -13.31
CA PRO A 87 -14.63 2.21 -14.57
C PRO A 87 -13.27 2.81 -14.92
N ILE A 88 -12.44 2.03 -15.61
CA ILE A 88 -11.13 2.48 -16.10
C ILE A 88 -11.31 3.68 -17.06
N PRO A 89 -10.60 4.80 -16.87
CA PRO A 89 -10.82 5.99 -17.68
C PRO A 89 -10.39 5.79 -19.14
N ALA A 90 -11.19 6.32 -20.07
CA ALA A 90 -10.83 6.39 -21.47
C ALA A 90 -9.77 7.48 -21.70
N PRO A 91 -8.75 7.27 -22.56
CA PRO A 91 -7.77 8.31 -22.86
C PRO A 91 -8.39 9.62 -23.37
N GLU A 92 -9.54 9.54 -24.05
CA GLU A 92 -10.30 10.69 -24.55
C GLU A 92 -10.91 11.56 -23.44
N SER A 93 -10.99 11.06 -22.21
CA SER A 93 -11.48 11.83 -21.05
C SER A 93 -10.46 12.83 -20.50
N PHE A 94 -9.18 12.72 -20.89
CA PHE A 94 -8.12 13.62 -20.46
C PHE A 94 -7.98 14.80 -21.43
N ALA A 95 -8.08 16.02 -20.91
CA ALA A 95 -7.95 17.24 -21.70
C ALA A 95 -6.48 17.56 -22.06
N ASP A 96 -5.54 17.21 -21.18
CA ASP A 96 -4.10 17.39 -21.42
C ASP A 96 -3.59 16.31 -22.41
N PRO A 97 -3.02 16.70 -23.57
CA PRO A 97 -2.42 15.75 -24.51
C PRO A 97 -1.35 14.83 -23.91
N VAL A 98 -0.61 15.31 -22.89
CA VAL A 98 0.42 14.53 -22.18
C VAL A 98 -0.23 13.45 -21.32
N GLU A 99 -1.27 13.79 -20.56
CA GLU A 99 -2.03 12.83 -19.76
C GLU A 99 -2.74 11.81 -20.65
N LYS A 100 -3.34 12.26 -21.75
CA LYS A 100 -3.95 11.36 -22.75
C LYS A 100 -2.96 10.34 -23.29
N ALA A 101 -1.79 10.79 -23.78
CA ALA A 101 -0.76 9.90 -24.30
C ALA A 101 -0.19 8.97 -23.20
N SER A 102 -0.12 9.44 -21.96
CA SER A 102 0.25 8.64 -20.79
C SER A 102 -0.79 7.54 -20.50
N ALA A 103 -2.08 7.87 -20.58
CA ALA A 103 -3.18 6.92 -20.40
C ALA A 103 -3.17 5.84 -21.48
N GLU A 104 -3.02 6.19 -22.76
CA GLU A 104 -2.94 5.23 -23.87
C GLU A 104 -1.82 4.19 -23.66
N LYS A 105 -0.63 4.67 -23.28
CA LYS A 105 0.52 3.79 -22.99
C LYS A 105 0.28 2.92 -21.76
N ALA A 106 -0.27 3.49 -20.70
CA ALA A 106 -0.56 2.77 -19.47
C ALA A 106 -1.59 1.65 -19.72
N LEU A 107 -2.67 1.91 -20.45
CA LEU A 107 -3.66 0.88 -20.81
C LEU A 107 -3.05 -0.24 -21.65
N ALA A 108 -2.23 0.11 -22.65
CA ALA A 108 -1.54 -0.88 -23.47
C ALA A 108 -0.59 -1.77 -22.65
N TYR A 109 0.22 -1.16 -21.77
CA TYR A 109 1.14 -1.89 -20.88
C TYR A 109 0.39 -2.80 -19.90
N MET A 110 -0.59 -2.21 -19.21
CA MET A 110 -1.40 -2.89 -18.20
C MET A 110 -2.37 -3.89 -18.81
N GLY A 111 -2.54 -3.92 -20.14
CA GLY A 111 -3.48 -4.80 -20.83
C GLY A 111 -4.91 -4.59 -20.34
N LEU A 112 -5.31 -3.33 -20.25
CA LEU A 112 -6.61 -2.88 -19.78
C LEU A 112 -7.42 -2.27 -20.92
N GLU A 113 -8.73 -2.40 -20.83
CA GLU A 113 -9.70 -1.78 -21.73
C GLU A 113 -10.36 -0.60 -21.00
N ALA A 114 -10.55 0.51 -21.72
CA ALA A 114 -11.25 1.66 -21.16
C ALA A 114 -12.74 1.34 -20.93
N GLY A 115 -13.31 1.86 -19.84
CA GLY A 115 -14.72 1.69 -19.50
C GLY A 115 -15.08 0.37 -18.83
N THR A 116 -14.15 -0.59 -18.72
CA THR A 116 -14.36 -1.84 -17.96
C THR A 116 -14.02 -1.66 -16.49
N SER A 117 -14.44 -2.60 -15.64
CA SER A 117 -14.09 -2.60 -14.22
C SER A 117 -12.74 -3.27 -14.01
N LEU A 118 -11.91 -2.74 -13.11
CA LEU A 118 -10.70 -3.45 -12.68
C LEU A 118 -11.03 -4.79 -12.02
N GLN A 119 -12.24 -4.93 -11.46
CA GLN A 119 -12.70 -6.18 -10.83
C GLN A 119 -12.84 -7.33 -11.83
N ASP A 120 -12.96 -7.04 -13.13
CA ASP A 120 -13.05 -8.06 -14.20
C ASP A 120 -11.68 -8.71 -14.50
N TYR A 121 -10.59 -8.16 -13.97
CA TYR A 121 -9.23 -8.63 -14.24
C TYR A 121 -8.70 -9.52 -13.13
N LYS A 122 -8.29 -10.73 -13.51
CA LYS A 122 -7.60 -11.67 -12.62
C LYS A 122 -6.25 -11.14 -12.19
N VAL A 123 -5.88 -11.48 -10.96
CA VAL A 123 -4.51 -11.33 -10.45
C VAL A 123 -3.81 -12.69 -10.51
N ASP A 124 -2.53 -12.66 -10.84
CA ASP A 124 -1.66 -13.85 -10.83
C ASP A 124 -0.84 -13.90 -9.53
N LYS A 125 -0.47 -12.73 -9.01
CA LYS A 125 0.28 -12.59 -7.76
C LYS A 125 -0.34 -11.57 -6.82
N VAL A 126 -0.11 -11.78 -5.54
CA VAL A 126 -0.38 -10.79 -4.50
C VAL A 126 0.87 -10.61 -3.67
N PHE A 127 1.16 -9.36 -3.35
CA PHE A 127 2.34 -9.01 -2.57
C PHE A 127 1.97 -8.02 -1.47
N VAL A 128 2.02 -8.50 -0.22
CA VAL A 128 1.91 -7.67 0.98
C VAL A 128 3.30 -7.54 1.58
N GLY A 129 3.99 -6.44 1.29
CA GLY A 129 5.37 -6.27 1.72
C GLY A 129 6.04 -5.01 1.20
N SER A 130 6.18 -3.96 2.00
CA SER A 130 7.03 -2.83 1.61
C SER A 130 7.37 -2.00 2.84
N CYS A 131 8.44 -1.21 2.79
CA CYS A 131 8.70 -0.22 3.83
C CYS A 131 7.50 0.73 4.05
N THR A 132 6.63 0.87 3.05
CA THR A 132 5.40 1.64 3.12
C THR A 132 4.27 0.92 3.85
N ASN A 133 4.08 -0.40 3.65
CA ASN A 133 2.88 -1.13 4.09
C ASN A 133 3.19 -2.58 4.53
N SER A 134 4.08 -2.74 5.51
CA SER A 134 4.42 -4.04 6.15
C SER A 134 4.71 -3.91 7.65
N ARG A 135 4.08 -2.93 8.30
CA ARG A 135 4.05 -2.79 9.77
C ARG A 135 3.11 -3.83 10.37
N ILE A 136 3.10 -3.94 11.69
CA ILE A 136 2.23 -4.91 12.36
C ILE A 136 0.75 -4.62 12.11
N GLU A 137 0.35 -3.34 12.05
CA GLU A 137 -1.04 -2.94 11.76
C GLU A 137 -1.46 -3.34 10.33
N ASP A 138 -0.54 -3.23 9.37
CA ASP A 138 -0.78 -3.66 7.99
C ASP A 138 -1.00 -5.17 7.90
N MET A 139 -0.23 -5.95 8.69
CA MET A 139 -0.41 -7.40 8.77
C MET A 139 -1.71 -7.80 9.45
N ARG A 140 -2.09 -7.13 10.54
CA ARG A 140 -3.37 -7.38 11.20
C ARG A 140 -4.52 -7.13 10.23
N ALA A 141 -4.50 -6.01 9.50
CA ALA A 141 -5.52 -5.71 8.49
C ALA A 141 -5.61 -6.78 7.39
N ALA A 142 -4.48 -7.27 6.90
CA ALA A 142 -4.47 -8.37 5.93
C ALA A 142 -4.93 -9.71 6.54
N ALA A 143 -4.56 -9.98 7.80
CA ALA A 143 -4.91 -11.21 8.51
C ALA A 143 -6.40 -11.32 8.81
N GLU A 144 -7.08 -10.22 9.17
CA GLU A 144 -8.54 -10.21 9.37
C GLU A 144 -9.30 -10.64 8.10
N ILE A 145 -8.78 -10.25 6.93
CA ILE A 145 -9.32 -10.71 5.64
C ILE A 145 -8.94 -12.17 5.37
N ALA A 146 -7.70 -12.58 5.65
CA ALA A 146 -7.23 -13.95 5.39
C ALA A 146 -7.89 -15.02 6.29
N LYS A 147 -8.27 -14.67 7.51
CA LYS A 147 -8.74 -15.60 8.54
C LYS A 147 -9.94 -16.42 8.09
N GLY A 148 -9.80 -17.75 8.16
CA GLY A 148 -10.84 -18.71 7.78
C GLY A 148 -11.13 -18.80 6.28
N ARG A 149 -10.34 -18.13 5.43
CA ARG A 149 -10.47 -18.12 3.97
C ARG A 149 -9.24 -18.78 3.32
N LYS A 150 -9.27 -19.00 2.01
CA LYS A 150 -8.16 -19.57 1.23
C LYS A 150 -7.83 -18.69 0.04
N VAL A 151 -6.54 -18.56 -0.27
CA VAL A 151 -6.03 -17.96 -1.50
C VAL A 151 -6.55 -18.78 -2.70
N ALA A 152 -6.95 -18.09 -3.76
CA ALA A 152 -7.41 -18.74 -4.99
C ALA A 152 -6.30 -19.59 -5.61
N GLU A 153 -6.64 -20.77 -6.16
CA GLU A 153 -5.66 -21.77 -6.61
C GLU A 153 -4.66 -21.26 -7.65
N HIS A 154 -5.04 -20.28 -8.47
CA HIS A 154 -4.18 -19.69 -9.50
C HIS A 154 -3.33 -18.52 -9.00
N VAL A 155 -3.47 -18.10 -7.74
CA VAL A 155 -2.78 -16.93 -7.21
C VAL A 155 -1.59 -17.33 -6.35
N GLN A 156 -0.43 -16.74 -6.64
CA GLN A 156 0.71 -16.77 -5.72
C GLN A 156 0.67 -15.56 -4.78
N ALA A 157 0.41 -15.78 -3.49
CA ALA A 157 0.29 -14.69 -2.51
C ALA A 157 1.45 -14.69 -1.51
N LEU A 158 2.15 -13.56 -1.40
CA LEU A 158 3.32 -13.39 -0.55
C LEU A 158 3.04 -12.40 0.59
N ILE A 159 3.43 -12.75 1.81
CA ILE A 159 3.48 -11.83 2.95
C ILE A 159 4.95 -11.66 3.38
N VAL A 160 5.42 -10.41 3.38
CA VAL A 160 6.81 -10.04 3.70
C VAL A 160 6.83 -9.00 4.81
N PRO A 161 7.32 -9.36 6.01
CA PRO A 161 7.48 -8.41 7.10
C PRO A 161 8.44 -7.26 6.80
N GLY A 162 8.14 -6.08 7.34
CA GLY A 162 8.99 -4.90 7.17
C GLY A 162 10.29 -4.94 7.97
N SER A 163 10.35 -5.76 9.02
CA SER A 163 11.54 -5.97 9.86
C SER A 163 11.44 -7.27 10.65
N GLU A 164 12.57 -7.70 11.23
CA GLU A 164 12.61 -8.82 12.18
C GLU A 164 11.71 -8.59 13.41
N GLN A 165 11.60 -7.34 13.88
CA GLN A 165 10.73 -7.01 15.01
C GLN A 165 9.26 -7.21 14.67
N VAL A 166 8.84 -6.75 13.49
CA VAL A 166 7.45 -6.94 13.02
C VAL A 166 7.18 -8.43 12.80
N LYS A 167 8.12 -9.17 12.22
CA LYS A 167 8.00 -10.62 12.03
C LYS A 167 7.80 -11.36 13.36
N ALA A 168 8.69 -11.12 14.33
CA ALA A 168 8.60 -11.74 15.64
C ALA A 168 7.28 -11.39 16.35
N GLN A 169 6.84 -10.14 16.23
CA GLN A 169 5.55 -9.71 16.78
C GLN A 169 4.37 -10.42 16.09
N ALA A 170 4.35 -10.47 14.76
CA ALA A 170 3.30 -11.14 14.00
C ALA A 170 3.21 -12.64 14.32
N GLU A 171 4.35 -13.31 14.52
CA GLU A 171 4.42 -14.72 14.94
C GLU A 171 3.94 -14.91 16.38
N SER A 172 4.26 -13.97 17.28
CA SER A 172 3.75 -14.01 18.67
C SER A 172 2.24 -13.80 18.75
N GLU A 173 1.67 -13.01 17.82
CA GLU A 173 0.23 -12.79 17.67
C GLU A 173 -0.46 -13.91 16.87
N GLY A 174 0.30 -14.83 16.26
CA GLY A 174 -0.23 -15.93 15.45
C GLY A 174 -0.73 -15.52 14.05
N LEU A 175 -0.37 -14.33 13.58
CA LEU A 175 -0.76 -13.84 12.25
C LEU A 175 -0.11 -14.66 11.13
N ASP A 176 1.12 -15.13 11.34
CA ASP A 176 1.83 -16.03 10.44
C ASP A 176 1.03 -17.30 10.17
N LYS A 177 0.42 -17.88 11.21
CA LYS A 177 -0.40 -19.09 11.11
C LYS A 177 -1.67 -18.83 10.30
N ILE A 178 -2.32 -17.68 10.51
CA ILE A 178 -3.48 -17.27 9.71
C ILE A 178 -3.11 -17.20 8.23
N PHE A 179 -1.99 -16.56 7.90
CA PHE A 179 -1.51 -16.45 6.52
C PHE A 179 -1.17 -17.80 5.91
N VAL A 180 -0.37 -18.63 6.61
CA VAL A 180 0.01 -19.97 6.13
C VAL A 180 -1.21 -20.86 5.96
N GLU A 181 -2.17 -20.83 6.90
CA GLU A 181 -3.41 -21.57 6.79
C GLU A 181 -4.20 -21.11 5.57
N ALA A 182 -4.31 -19.80 5.32
CA ALA A 182 -4.98 -19.26 4.15
C ALA A 182 -4.25 -19.58 2.82
N GLY A 183 -3.00 -20.04 2.86
CA GLY A 183 -2.22 -20.38 1.67
C GLY A 183 -1.27 -19.28 1.18
N PHE A 184 -1.05 -18.25 2.00
CA PHE A 184 -0.01 -17.25 1.73
C PHE A 184 1.37 -17.80 2.07
N GLU A 185 2.37 -17.39 1.29
CA GLU A 185 3.78 -17.68 1.56
C GLU A 185 4.32 -16.66 2.58
N TRP A 186 4.62 -17.14 3.79
CA TRP A 186 5.25 -16.34 4.84
C TRP A 186 6.77 -16.21 4.61
N ARG A 187 7.23 -15.01 4.27
CA ARG A 187 8.64 -14.74 3.92
C ARG A 187 9.46 -14.18 5.09
N LEU A 188 10.77 -14.11 4.86
CA LEU A 188 11.70 -13.35 5.71
C LEU A 188 11.58 -11.85 5.44
N PRO A 189 11.91 -10.99 6.41
CA PRO A 189 11.79 -9.55 6.24
C PRO A 189 12.73 -9.02 5.16
N GLY A 190 12.27 -8.05 4.37
CA GLY A 190 13.10 -7.41 3.34
C GLY A 190 12.31 -6.69 2.25
N CYS A 191 13.02 -6.06 1.30
CA CYS A 191 12.38 -5.35 0.19
C CYS A 191 11.65 -6.28 -0.79
N SER A 192 12.13 -7.52 -0.97
CA SER A 192 11.49 -8.55 -1.80
C SER A 192 11.01 -7.99 -3.16
N MET A 193 9.76 -8.24 -3.53
CA MET A 193 9.16 -7.84 -4.80
C MET A 193 9.01 -6.32 -4.94
N CYS A 194 9.03 -5.52 -3.86
CA CYS A 194 8.90 -4.05 -3.94
C CYS A 194 9.99 -3.42 -4.84
N LEU A 195 11.17 -4.06 -4.90
CA LEU A 195 12.28 -3.71 -5.78
C LEU A 195 12.67 -4.86 -6.73
N ALA A 196 11.98 -6.00 -6.67
CA ALA A 196 12.32 -7.24 -7.39
C ALA A 196 13.82 -7.61 -7.29
N MET A 197 14.42 -7.42 -6.11
CA MET A 197 15.85 -7.66 -5.88
C MET A 197 16.22 -9.14 -5.69
N ASN A 198 15.21 -9.97 -5.46
CA ASN A 198 15.36 -11.41 -5.25
C ASN A 198 14.53 -12.18 -6.28
N ASN A 199 14.25 -13.45 -6.02
CA ASN A 199 13.42 -14.25 -6.90
C ASN A 199 11.92 -13.93 -6.81
N ASP A 200 11.49 -13.10 -5.85
CA ASP A 200 10.13 -12.57 -5.81
C ASP A 200 10.02 -11.47 -6.89
N ARG A 201 9.58 -11.86 -8.08
CA ARG A 201 9.39 -10.96 -9.24
C ARG A 201 8.20 -11.39 -10.08
N LEU A 202 7.66 -10.43 -10.83
CA LEU A 202 6.67 -10.69 -11.86
C LEU A 202 7.34 -11.19 -13.14
N GLY A 203 6.72 -12.18 -13.75
CA GLY A 203 6.94 -12.57 -15.13
C GLY A 203 6.21 -11.64 -16.11
N PRO A 204 6.51 -11.74 -17.42
CA PRO A 204 5.86 -10.91 -18.42
C PRO A 204 4.34 -11.09 -18.39
N LYS A 205 3.62 -9.96 -18.33
CA LYS A 205 2.15 -9.84 -18.30
C LYS A 205 1.45 -10.39 -17.05
N GLU A 206 2.18 -10.95 -16.08
CA GLU A 206 1.61 -11.30 -14.78
C GLU A 206 1.08 -10.04 -14.09
N ARG A 207 -0.10 -10.13 -13.51
CA ARG A 207 -0.77 -9.05 -12.80
C ARG A 207 -0.65 -9.23 -11.28
N CYS A 208 -0.25 -8.16 -10.61
CA CYS A 208 -0.04 -8.14 -9.17
C CYS A 208 -0.93 -7.11 -8.47
N ALA A 209 -1.59 -7.52 -7.38
CA ALA A 209 -2.06 -6.60 -6.36
C ALA A 209 -0.97 -6.44 -5.29
N SER A 210 -0.41 -5.23 -5.18
CA SER A 210 0.83 -4.97 -4.44
C SER A 210 0.65 -3.85 -3.43
N THR A 211 1.17 -4.05 -2.21
CA THR A 211 1.22 -3.01 -1.18
C THR A 211 2.49 -2.15 -1.27
N SER A 212 3.21 -2.20 -2.38
CA SER A 212 4.25 -1.23 -2.71
C SER A 212 3.65 0.19 -2.81
N ASN A 213 4.52 1.19 -2.85
CA ASN A 213 4.15 2.58 -3.16
C ASN A 213 4.49 2.98 -4.60
N ARG A 214 5.06 2.08 -5.42
CA ARG A 214 5.50 2.37 -6.79
C ARG A 214 5.20 1.22 -7.74
N ASN A 215 4.54 1.54 -8.86
CA ASN A 215 4.19 0.59 -9.91
C ASN A 215 4.70 0.99 -11.31
N PHE A 216 5.82 1.73 -11.37
CA PHE A 216 6.48 2.05 -12.63
C PHE A 216 6.76 0.78 -13.45
N GLU A 217 6.71 0.91 -14.77
CA GLU A 217 6.96 -0.20 -15.68
C GLU A 217 8.29 -0.90 -15.36
N GLY A 218 8.25 -2.22 -15.21
CA GLY A 218 9.44 -3.01 -14.89
C GLY A 218 9.85 -3.03 -13.41
N ARG A 219 9.22 -2.24 -12.54
CA ARG A 219 9.61 -2.07 -11.12
C ARG A 219 9.63 -3.38 -10.33
N GLN A 220 8.59 -4.19 -10.48
CA GLN A 220 8.44 -5.47 -9.79
C GLN A 220 8.79 -6.68 -10.68
N GLY A 221 9.35 -6.44 -11.88
CA GLY A 221 9.63 -7.45 -12.89
C GLY A 221 9.36 -6.91 -14.30
N ARG A 222 10.19 -7.34 -15.27
CA ARG A 222 10.08 -6.88 -16.66
C ARG A 222 8.71 -7.26 -17.23
N GLU A 223 8.00 -6.28 -17.79
CA GLU A 223 6.65 -6.43 -18.37
C GLU A 223 5.58 -6.91 -17.36
N GLY A 224 5.85 -6.86 -16.05
CA GLY A 224 4.88 -7.17 -15.00
C GLY A 224 3.90 -6.02 -14.77
N ARG A 225 2.63 -6.34 -14.50
CA ARG A 225 1.54 -5.38 -14.37
C ARG A 225 1.17 -5.20 -12.91
N THR A 226 1.59 -4.10 -12.31
CA THR A 226 1.44 -3.87 -10.86
C THR A 226 0.33 -2.86 -10.58
N HIS A 227 -0.57 -3.23 -9.68
CA HIS A 227 -1.58 -2.35 -9.11
C HIS A 227 -1.27 -2.11 -7.64
N LEU A 228 -1.25 -0.84 -7.23
CA LEU A 228 -1.02 -0.45 -5.85
C LEU A 228 -2.34 -0.49 -5.10
N VAL A 229 -2.34 -1.16 -3.95
CA VAL A 229 -3.52 -1.37 -3.11
C VAL A 229 -3.15 -1.39 -1.62
N SER A 230 -4.14 -1.28 -0.75
CA SER A 230 -3.95 -1.47 0.70
C SER A 230 -3.68 -2.94 1.06
N PRO A 231 -3.12 -3.23 2.26
CA PRO A 231 -2.94 -4.61 2.74
C PRO A 231 -4.24 -5.43 2.78
N ALA A 232 -5.35 -4.83 3.21
CA ALA A 232 -6.65 -5.49 3.23
C ALA A 232 -7.13 -5.85 1.81
N MET A 233 -7.00 -4.92 0.86
CA MET A 233 -7.34 -5.14 -0.55
C MET A 233 -6.45 -6.20 -1.21
N ALA A 234 -5.16 -6.19 -0.93
CA ALA A 234 -4.24 -7.22 -1.41
C ALA A 234 -4.68 -8.61 -0.92
N ALA A 235 -4.96 -8.76 0.38
CA ALA A 235 -5.44 -10.02 0.94
C ALA A 235 -6.79 -10.46 0.34
N ALA A 236 -7.73 -9.52 0.17
CA ALA A 236 -9.03 -9.78 -0.45
C ALA A 236 -8.88 -10.24 -1.90
N ALA A 237 -8.02 -9.59 -2.68
CA ALA A 237 -7.73 -9.97 -4.05
C ALA A 237 -7.02 -11.32 -4.16
N ALA A 238 -6.21 -11.71 -3.17
CA ALA A 238 -5.60 -13.04 -3.13
C ALA A 238 -6.65 -14.15 -2.95
N ILE A 239 -7.66 -13.89 -2.12
CA ILE A 239 -8.76 -14.83 -1.86
C ILE A 239 -9.71 -14.91 -3.06
N ALA A 240 -10.09 -13.77 -3.63
CA ALA A 240 -11.03 -13.73 -4.76
C ALA A 240 -10.38 -14.13 -6.09
N GLY A 241 -9.08 -13.91 -6.25
CA GLY A 241 -8.37 -14.13 -7.50
C GLY A 241 -8.48 -12.99 -8.52
N HIS A 242 -9.11 -11.87 -8.14
CA HIS A 242 -9.26 -10.63 -8.90
C HIS A 242 -9.45 -9.45 -7.91
N PHE A 243 -9.48 -8.21 -8.39
CA PHE A 243 -9.77 -7.05 -7.54
C PHE A 243 -11.22 -7.06 -7.06
N VAL A 244 -11.47 -6.65 -5.82
CA VAL A 244 -12.79 -6.68 -5.18
C VAL A 244 -13.00 -5.42 -4.36
N ASP A 245 -14.25 -5.11 -4.03
CA ASP A 245 -14.52 -4.09 -3.02
C ASP A 245 -14.32 -4.67 -1.61
N ILE A 246 -13.32 -4.17 -0.87
CA ILE A 246 -13.02 -4.67 0.49
C ILE A 246 -14.15 -4.45 1.49
N ARG A 247 -15.08 -3.52 1.21
CA ARG A 247 -16.25 -3.29 2.06
C ARG A 247 -17.18 -4.50 2.10
N GLU A 248 -17.08 -5.40 1.13
CA GLU A 248 -17.81 -6.68 1.12
C GLU A 248 -17.23 -7.70 2.12
N PHE A 249 -16.05 -7.44 2.68
CA PHE A 249 -15.37 -8.29 3.66
C PHE A 249 -15.49 -7.78 5.10
N GLU A 250 -15.95 -6.55 5.30
CA GLU A 250 -16.22 -5.96 6.61
C GLU A 250 -17.52 -6.59 7.15
N GLN A 251 -17.42 -7.40 8.21
CA GLN A 251 -18.55 -7.90 9.00
C GLN A 251 -18.62 -7.17 10.33
#